data_AF-A0A673G5V3-F1
#
_entry.id   AF-A0A673G5V3-F1
#
_cell.length_a   1.000
_cell.length_b   1.000
_cell.length_c   1.000
_cell.angle_alpha   90.00
_cell.angle_beta   90.00
_cell.angle_gamma   90.00
#
_symmetry.space_group_name_H-M   'P 1'
#
loop_
_entity.id
_entity.type
_entity.pdbx_description
1 polymer ?
#
loop_
_entity_poly.entity_id
_entity_poly.type
_entity_poly.pdbx_seq_one_letter_code
_entity_poly.pdbx_strand_id
1 'polypeptide(L)' 'LFCTLNSHKVDMQKLLGGQIGLEDFIFAHVRGETKEVEVVKTEDALGLTITDNGAGYAFIKVR' A
#
# COMPACT_ATOMS: atom_id res chain seq x y z
N LEU A 1 6.65 1.10 4.27
CA LEU A 1 7.29 1.70 3.07
C LEU A 1 7.06 0.75 1.92
N PHE A 2 6.26 1.11 0.94
CA PHE A 2 5.98 0.28 -0.25
C PHE A 2 6.38 1.05 -1.50
N CYS A 3 6.43 0.40 -2.65
CA CYS A 3 6.78 1.05 -3.91
C CYS A 3 5.59 1.02 -4.88
N THR A 4 5.48 2.05 -5.72
CA THR A 4 4.58 2.06 -6.88
C THR A 4 5.37 2.24 -8.16
N LEU A 5 4.85 1.72 -9.26
CA LEU A 5 5.42 1.87 -10.60
C LEU A 5 4.78 3.06 -11.31
N ASN A 6 5.58 3.92 -11.93
CA ASN A 6 5.14 5.01 -12.81
C ASN A 6 4.12 5.99 -12.20
N SER A 7 4.14 6.16 -10.87
CA SER A 7 3.30 7.11 -10.15
C SER A 7 3.87 7.42 -8.77
N HIS A 8 4.00 8.70 -8.43
CA HIS A 8 4.33 9.15 -7.07
C HIS A 8 3.10 9.16 -6.15
N LYS A 9 1.88 8.98 -6.68
CA LYS A 9 0.66 8.91 -5.89
C LYS A 9 0.55 7.54 -5.23
N VAL A 10 -0.11 7.49 -4.07
CA VAL A 10 -0.47 6.24 -3.40
C VAL A 10 -1.59 5.56 -4.18
N ASP A 11 -1.21 4.84 -5.23
CA ASP A 11 -2.10 4.11 -6.12
C ASP A 11 -1.82 2.60 -5.98
N MET A 12 -2.71 1.89 -5.30
CA MET A 12 -2.56 0.47 -4.99
C MET A 12 -2.70 -0.44 -6.21
N GLN A 13 -3.24 0.06 -7.32
CA GLN A 13 -3.25 -0.66 -8.60
C GLN A 13 -1.89 -0.67 -9.26
N LYS A 14 -1.05 0.34 -8.96
CA LYS A 14 0.33 0.48 -9.42
C LYS A 14 1.35 -0.02 -8.40
N LEU A 15 0.92 -0.75 -7.36
CA LEU A 15 1.81 -1.31 -6.36
C LEU A 15 2.86 -2.20 -7.03
N LEU A 16 4.13 -2.02 -6.66
CA LEU A 16 5.23 -2.83 -7.13
C LEU A 16 4.93 -4.31 -6.84
N GLY A 17 4.88 -5.09 -7.91
CA GLY A 17 4.65 -6.54 -7.86
C GLY A 17 5.92 -7.33 -8.20
N GLY A 18 5.72 -8.55 -8.68
CA GLY A 18 6.81 -9.45 -9.10
C GLY A 18 7.34 -9.20 -10.53
N GLN A 19 6.72 -8.29 -11.28
CA GLN A 19 7.16 -7.91 -12.63
C GLN A 19 7.46 -6.41 -12.67
N ILE A 20 8.57 -6.06 -13.32
CA ILE A 20 9.06 -4.69 -13.49
C ILE A 20 9.58 -4.57 -14.92
N GLY A 21 9.09 -3.58 -15.66
CA GLY A 21 9.58 -3.23 -16.98
C GLY A 21 10.91 -2.49 -16.91
N LEU A 22 11.74 -2.61 -17.95
CA LEU A 22 13.05 -1.95 -18.02
C LEU A 22 12.97 -0.41 -17.94
N GLU A 23 11.85 0.17 -18.37
CA GLU A 23 11.62 1.62 -18.40
C GLU A 23 10.70 2.10 -17.25
N ASP A 24 10.36 1.21 -16.32
CA ASP A 24 9.49 1.59 -15.20
C ASP A 24 10.24 2.49 -14.21
N PHE A 25 9.60 3.61 -13.86
CA PHE A 25 10.05 4.44 -12.75
C PHE A 25 9.49 3.91 -11.43
N ILE A 26 10.39 3.62 -10.49
CA ILE A 26 10.03 3.16 -9.15
C ILE A 26 9.89 4.36 -8.22
N PHE A 27 8.73 4.49 -7.59
CA PHE A 27 8.47 5.48 -6.55
C PHE A 27 8.40 4.79 -5.19
N ALA A 28 9.35 5.10 -4.30
CA ALA A 28 9.37 4.57 -2.93
C ALA A 28 8.57 5.47 -1.99
N HIS A 29 7.56 4.91 -1.34
CA HIS A 29 6.73 5.61 -0.36
C HIS A 29 7.31 5.45 1.03
N VAL A 30 7.74 6.57 1.61
CA VAL A 30 8.31 6.63 2.96
C VAL A 30 7.23 6.84 4.02
N ARG A 31 7.56 6.58 5.28
CA ARG A 31 6.64 6.85 6.39
C ARG A 31 6.36 8.36 6.43
N GLY A 32 5.08 8.72 6.37
CA GLY A 32 4.60 10.08 6.58
C GLY A 32 4.18 10.32 8.03
N GLU A 33 3.17 11.17 8.21
CA GLU A 33 2.58 11.46 9.51
C GLU A 33 1.85 10.24 10.10
N THR A 34 2.00 10.03 11.41
CA THR A 34 1.25 9.00 12.14
C THR A 34 -0.18 9.47 12.37
N LYS A 35 -1.15 8.60 12.09
CA LYS A 35 -2.57 8.86 12.32
C LYS A 35 -3.16 7.78 13.22
N GLU A 36 -3.97 8.20 14.17
CA GLU A 36 -4.79 7.32 15.00
C GLU A 36 -6.25 7.54 14.64
N VAL A 37 -6.99 6.45 14.40
CA VAL A 37 -8.38 6.49 13.95
C VAL A 37 -9.18 5.48 14.76
N GLU A 38 -10.29 5.93 15.35
CA GLU A 38 -11.25 5.06 16.02
C GLU A 38 -12.23 4.47 14.99
N VAL A 39 -12.48 3.16 15.09
CA VAL A 39 -13.38 2.44 14.17
C VAL A 39 -14.33 1.57 14.97
N VAL A 40 -15.63 1.74 14.75
CA VAL A 40 -16.66 0.88 15.34
C VAL A 40 -16.90 -0.31 14.40
N LYS A 41 -16.70 -1.53 14.90
CA LYS A 41 -16.98 -2.75 14.13
C LYS A 41 -18.48 -3.04 14.12
N THR A 42 -19.17 -2.62 13.05
CA THR A 42 -20.62 -2.82 12.87
C THR A 42 -20.97 -4.10 12.13
N GLU A 43 -20.05 -4.62 11.31
CA GLU A 43 -20.23 -5.81 10.49
C GLU A 43 -19.15 -6.87 10.80
N ASP A 44 -19.37 -8.11 10.37
CA ASP A 44 -18.44 -9.22 10.60
C ASP A 44 -17.08 -8.98 9.93
N ALA A 45 -17.07 -8.34 8.75
CA ALA A 45 -15.88 -7.98 7.99
C ALA A 45 -15.76 -6.46 7.82
N LEU A 46 -14.54 -5.93 7.94
CA LEU A 46 -14.26 -4.50 7.74
C LEU A 46 -14.14 -4.08 6.26
N GLY A 47 -14.22 -5.03 5.32
CA GLY A 47 -14.01 -4.76 3.89
C GLY A 47 -12.58 -4.35 3.52
N LEU A 48 -11.60 -4.50 4.43
CA LEU A 48 -10.21 -4.16 4.20
C LEU A 48 -9.43 -5.36 3.66
N THR A 49 -8.56 -5.11 2.68
CA THR A 49 -7.52 -6.06 2.29
C THR A 49 -6.19 -5.54 2.80
N ILE A 50 -5.45 -6.39 3.52
CA ILE A 50 -4.14 -6.07 4.10
C ILE A 50 -3.05 -6.81 3.32
N THR A 51 -1.90 -6.18 3.14
CA THR A 51 -0.70 -6.78 2.54
C THR A 51 0.54 -6.27 3.27
N ASP A 52 1.72 -6.72 2.86
CA ASP A 52 2.99 -6.29 3.43
C ASP A 52 4.04 -6.03 2.34
N ASN A 53 5.16 -5.44 2.73
CA ASN A 53 6.27 -5.12 1.83
C ASN A 53 7.38 -6.18 1.84
N GLY A 54 7.14 -7.38 2.39
CA GLY A 54 8.13 -8.45 2.55
C GLY A 54 9.24 -8.15 3.56
N ALA A 55 9.17 -7.03 4.28
CA ALA A 55 10.22 -6.54 5.17
C ALA A 55 9.65 -6.06 6.53
N GLY A 56 8.59 -6.71 7.01
CA GLY A 56 8.05 -6.50 8.35
C GLY A 56 7.09 -5.31 8.51
N TYR A 57 6.64 -4.69 7.42
CA TYR A 57 5.63 -3.62 7.46
C TYR A 57 4.36 -4.01 6.69
N ALA A 58 3.25 -4.14 7.42
CA ALA A 58 1.91 -4.33 6.86
C ALA A 58 1.24 -2.99 6.52
N PHE A 59 0.40 -2.97 5.49
CA PHE A 59 -0.38 -1.81 5.06
C PHE A 59 -1.68 -2.24 4.36
N ILE A 60 -2.64 -1.30 4.29
CA ILE A 60 -3.93 -1.51 3.63
C ILE A 60 -3.77 -1.41 2.11
N LYS A 61 -4.20 -2.43 1.38
CA LYS A 61 -4.30 -2.44 -0.09
C LYS A 61 -5.78 -2.41 -0.47
N VAL A 62 -6.33 -1.21 -0.62
CA VAL A 62 -7.70 -1.05 -1.15
C VAL A 62 -7.69 -1.49 -2.61
N ARG A 63 -8.64 -2.35 -3.00
CA ARG A 63 -8.81 -2.83 -4.38
C ARG A 63 -9.28 -1.72 -5.31
#